data_AF-A0A2N2N7W2-F1
#
_entry.id   AF-A0A2N2N7W2-F1
#
_cell.length_a   1.000
_cell.length_b   1.000
_cell.length_c   1.000
_cell.angle_alpha   90.00
_cell.angle_beta   90.00
_cell.angle_gamma   90.00
#
_symmetry.space_group_name_H-M   'P 1'
#
loop_
_entity.id
_entity.type
_entity.pdbx_description
1 polymer ?
#
loop_
_entity_poly.entity_id
_entity_poly.type
_entity_poly.pdbx_seq_one_letter_code
_entity_poly.pdbx_strand_id
1 'polypeptide(L)'
;MCIAPSVVMITRAKPLDFTRDFVCLAKEYGTSAYDAREDIRAINTAVTQNLTDLDARVHFTEKLRGKKVVIKPNLVTVFHNLGMVGSDYPESTDPRVIDAVIVFIKQYTDKIVIVESSGKGFPTPTAFKATGLDRLAKLRGVELMVLEMQPVDRYLLPKAKVMREIVVPQIFSEVARHEAFYISIPKMKTNLYTGVTLGFKNAMGTIPYNLRLRNHNHAIDQKLVDMLHLFKPDLVVIDGLVGGEGNCPAPVEPVQSRVIVSGNHAVEADRVATRMMGFDPKSIALMRIADENGFNDPRVEVVGEQTVTQYKPADPSLTGSWMRSNFPNVRVLVGHHKGREPQPAGDGSLSAAQVCDLENVCRGGCLATTRVAFDYMYYEGQPRSSTFTLIIGAGLQHDGKVLYYDGDGKPYTLEDIASLKGKKLAVGTCTDKLKNIVTRHIDGCMPFPNSPHMLVHQMTNTFCKVMTPKNHYLIPALLDTFAVCEGRKKNLRTGRRIDIPLAHADRLYETRELSTAEKELDFIFEPYPELSKAEIRSLCADENRSILATFLP
;
A
#
# COMPACT_ATOMS: atom_id res chain seq x y z
N MET A 1 -17.08 24.90 -22.04
CA MET A 1 -17.30 23.71 -21.20
C MET A 1 -17.14 24.16 -19.76
N CYS A 2 -18.22 24.27 -18.97
CA CYS A 2 -18.08 24.55 -17.54
C CYS A 2 -17.42 23.34 -16.88
N ILE A 3 -16.20 23.49 -16.37
CA ILE A 3 -15.55 22.45 -15.58
C ILE A 3 -16.39 22.30 -14.31
N ALA A 4 -16.92 21.10 -14.05
CA ALA A 4 -17.64 20.84 -12.82
C ALA A 4 -16.72 21.18 -11.63
N PRO A 5 -17.20 21.91 -10.61
CA PRO A 5 -16.35 22.30 -9.49
C PRO A 5 -15.82 21.06 -8.77
N SER A 6 -14.57 21.14 -8.31
CA SER A 6 -14.04 20.16 -7.36
C SER A 6 -14.69 20.42 -6.00
N VAL A 7 -15.26 19.40 -5.38
CA VAL A 7 -15.93 19.49 -4.08
C VAL A 7 -15.46 18.35 -3.19
N VAL A 8 -15.18 18.67 -1.93
CA VAL A 8 -14.94 17.70 -0.86
C VAL A 8 -16.00 17.86 0.21
N MET A 9 -16.74 16.79 0.47
CA MET A 9 -17.80 16.72 1.47
C MET A 9 -17.33 15.97 2.71
N ILE A 10 -17.51 16.58 3.88
CA ILE A 10 -17.17 16.00 5.18
C ILE A 10 -18.45 15.79 5.97
N THR A 11 -18.71 14.56 6.39
CA THR A 11 -19.83 14.23 7.26
C THR A 11 -19.32 13.52 8.50
N ARG A 12 -19.59 14.11 9.67
CA ARG A 12 -19.30 13.51 10.97
C ARG A 12 -20.43 12.56 11.35
N ALA A 13 -20.08 11.31 11.59
CA ALA A 13 -21.01 10.31 12.10
C ALA A 13 -21.40 10.63 13.56
N LYS A 14 -22.53 10.05 14.02
CA LYS A 14 -22.96 10.16 15.41
C LYS A 14 -21.83 9.77 16.37
N PRO A 15 -21.78 10.32 17.59
CA PRO A 15 -20.74 10.04 18.57
C PRO A 15 -20.93 8.65 19.22
N LEU A 16 -20.86 7.59 18.41
CA LEU A 16 -20.93 6.19 18.81
C LEU A 16 -19.54 5.56 18.73
N ASP A 17 -19.39 4.41 19.38
CA ASP A 17 -18.24 3.53 19.18
C ASP A 17 -18.44 2.68 17.93
N PHE A 18 -17.60 2.90 16.92
CA PHE A 18 -17.61 2.15 15.67
C PHE A 18 -16.60 1.00 15.65
N THR A 19 -15.94 0.64 16.74
CA THR A 19 -14.93 -0.46 16.76
C THR A 19 -15.52 -1.86 16.85
N ARG A 20 -16.84 -2.01 16.87
CA ARG A 20 -17.48 -3.31 16.70
C ARG A 20 -17.56 -3.66 15.21
N ASP A 21 -17.03 -4.82 14.79
CA ASP A 21 -17.15 -5.35 13.41
C ASP A 21 -16.58 -4.43 12.29
N PHE A 22 -15.58 -3.60 12.61
CA PHE A 22 -14.97 -2.62 11.69
C PHE A 22 -13.93 -3.19 10.72
N VAL A 23 -13.56 -4.47 10.89
CA VAL A 23 -12.60 -5.18 10.03
C VAL A 23 -13.29 -6.33 9.26
N CYS A 24 -14.27 -6.97 9.88
CA CYS A 24 -15.04 -8.07 9.31
C CYS A 24 -16.53 -7.85 9.56
N LEU A 25 -17.37 -8.08 8.55
CA LEU A 25 -18.82 -8.04 8.74
C LEU A 25 -19.26 -9.06 9.81
N ALA A 26 -20.21 -8.65 10.64
CA ALA A 26 -20.79 -9.50 11.66
C ALA A 26 -21.40 -10.79 11.07
N LYS A 27 -21.48 -11.86 11.87
CA LYS A 27 -22.07 -13.14 11.41
C LYS A 27 -23.54 -12.97 11.02
N GLU A 28 -24.26 -12.11 11.73
CA GLU A 28 -25.66 -11.76 11.50
C GLU A 28 -25.91 -10.78 10.34
N TYR A 29 -24.89 -10.37 9.59
CA TYR A 29 -25.04 -9.50 8.42
C TYR A 29 -26.10 -10.03 7.45
N GLY A 30 -27.01 -9.15 7.01
CA GLY A 30 -28.16 -9.48 6.16
C GLY A 30 -29.45 -9.83 6.91
N THR A 31 -29.45 -9.74 8.24
CA THR A 31 -30.67 -9.90 9.07
C THR A 31 -31.25 -8.55 9.48
N SER A 32 -32.55 -8.52 9.77
CA SER A 32 -33.21 -7.34 10.34
C SER A 32 -32.59 -6.90 11.67
N ALA A 33 -32.07 -7.83 12.47
CA ALA A 33 -31.37 -7.53 13.72
C ALA A 33 -30.06 -6.77 13.48
N TYR A 34 -29.31 -7.12 12.43
CA TYR A 34 -28.11 -6.38 12.03
C TYR A 34 -28.45 -4.96 11.59
N ASP A 35 -29.46 -4.80 10.73
CA ASP A 35 -29.91 -3.50 10.23
C ASP A 35 -30.50 -2.62 11.36
N ALA A 36 -31.03 -3.25 12.40
CA ALA A 36 -31.56 -2.58 13.59
C ALA A 36 -30.49 -2.12 14.59
N ARG A 37 -29.20 -2.42 14.38
CA ARG A 37 -28.14 -1.90 15.24
C ARG A 37 -27.95 -0.39 15.04
N GLU A 38 -27.69 0.32 16.13
CA GLU A 38 -27.55 1.78 16.08
C GLU A 38 -26.31 2.23 15.32
N ASP A 39 -25.19 1.55 15.50
CA ASP A 39 -23.95 1.81 14.77
C ASP A 39 -24.16 1.64 13.25
N ILE A 40 -24.80 0.55 12.81
CA ILE A 40 -25.11 0.30 11.40
C ILE A 40 -26.01 1.39 10.80
N ARG A 41 -27.09 1.78 11.50
CA ARG A 41 -27.92 2.91 11.05
C ARG A 41 -27.14 4.20 10.95
N ALA A 42 -26.29 4.50 11.93
CA ALA A 42 -25.48 5.71 11.93
C ALA A 42 -24.49 5.76 10.75
N ILE A 43 -23.87 4.63 10.40
CA ILE A 43 -23.00 4.50 9.22
C ILE A 43 -23.80 4.76 7.94
N ASN A 44 -24.93 4.07 7.78
CA ASN A 44 -25.78 4.22 6.60
C ASN A 44 -26.28 5.66 6.45
N THR A 45 -26.70 6.32 7.54
CA THR A 45 -27.10 7.73 7.51
C THR A 45 -25.94 8.65 7.13
N ALA A 46 -24.76 8.46 7.73
CA ALA A 46 -23.59 9.32 7.47
C ALA A 46 -23.13 9.21 6.01
N VAL A 47 -23.00 7.99 5.47
CA VAL A 47 -22.61 7.77 4.07
C VAL A 47 -23.68 8.27 3.11
N THR A 48 -24.96 7.96 3.36
CA THR A 48 -26.06 8.43 2.49
C THR A 48 -26.11 9.95 2.42
N GLN A 49 -26.10 10.63 3.58
CA GLN A 49 -26.11 12.09 3.65
C GLN A 49 -24.92 12.67 2.90
N ASN A 50 -23.72 12.15 3.16
CA ASN A 50 -22.49 12.63 2.53
C ASN A 50 -22.55 12.53 0.99
N LEU A 51 -23.01 11.40 0.46
CA LEU A 51 -23.09 11.17 -0.98
C LEU A 51 -24.24 11.95 -1.63
N THR A 52 -25.39 12.08 -0.97
CA THR A 52 -26.51 12.91 -1.45
C THR A 52 -26.09 14.38 -1.55
N ASP A 53 -25.45 14.92 -0.51
CA ASP A 53 -25.03 16.33 -0.51
C ASP A 53 -23.93 16.61 -1.53
N LEU A 54 -23.02 15.65 -1.74
CA LEU A 54 -22.01 15.75 -2.79
C LEU A 54 -22.68 15.71 -4.16
N ASP A 55 -23.59 14.76 -4.41
CA ASP A 55 -24.27 14.62 -5.69
C ASP A 55 -25.11 15.85 -6.05
N ALA A 56 -25.76 16.48 -5.07
CA ALA A 56 -26.49 17.73 -5.27
C ALA A 56 -25.62 18.88 -5.79
N ARG A 57 -24.29 18.80 -5.62
CA ARG A 57 -23.31 19.83 -6.04
C ARG A 57 -22.59 19.49 -7.33
N VAL A 58 -22.25 18.21 -7.54
CA VAL A 58 -21.38 17.79 -8.65
C VAL A 58 -22.05 16.85 -9.65
N HIS A 59 -23.29 16.43 -9.37
CA HIS A 59 -24.13 15.57 -10.21
C HIS A 59 -23.36 14.34 -10.71
N PHE A 60 -22.67 13.63 -9.80
CA PHE A 60 -21.88 12.46 -10.19
C PHE A 60 -22.75 11.25 -10.52
N THR A 61 -23.97 11.16 -9.99
CA THR A 61 -24.93 10.09 -10.29
C THR A 61 -25.42 10.16 -11.74
N GLU A 62 -25.39 11.34 -12.37
CA GLU A 62 -25.66 11.46 -13.81
C GLU A 62 -24.52 10.85 -14.63
N LYS A 63 -23.28 11.01 -14.18
CA LYS A 63 -22.06 10.53 -14.85
C LYS A 63 -21.90 9.01 -14.78
N LEU A 64 -22.48 8.35 -13.78
CA LEU A 64 -22.45 6.89 -13.65
C LEU A 64 -23.54 6.19 -14.49
N ARG A 65 -24.55 6.93 -14.97
CA ARG A 65 -25.69 6.34 -15.71
C ARG A 65 -25.21 5.57 -16.94
N GLY A 66 -25.66 4.33 -17.06
CA GLY A 66 -25.32 3.44 -18.18
C GLY A 66 -23.93 2.82 -18.13
N LYS A 67 -23.05 3.29 -17.23
CA LYS A 67 -21.70 2.75 -17.03
C LYS A 67 -21.68 1.61 -16.00
N LYS A 68 -20.67 0.76 -16.12
CA LYS A 68 -20.27 -0.15 -15.04
C LYS A 68 -19.62 0.67 -13.93
N VAL A 69 -19.98 0.42 -12.68
CA VAL A 69 -19.34 1.03 -11.51
C VAL A 69 -18.29 0.08 -10.96
N VAL A 70 -17.04 0.54 -10.97
CA VAL A 70 -15.87 -0.17 -10.45
C VAL A 70 -15.58 0.39 -9.07
N ILE A 71 -15.76 -0.41 -8.03
CA ILE A 71 -15.50 -0.01 -6.65
C ILE A 71 -14.19 -0.65 -6.19
N LYS A 72 -13.21 0.17 -5.82
CA LYS A 72 -11.95 -0.28 -5.22
C LYS A 72 -11.85 0.15 -3.77
N PRO A 73 -12.11 -0.74 -2.80
CA PRO A 73 -11.79 -0.46 -1.41
C PRO A 73 -10.27 -0.46 -1.18
N ASN A 74 -9.83 -0.28 0.06
CA ASN A 74 -8.47 -0.60 0.47
C ASN A 74 -8.44 -1.92 1.23
N LEU A 75 -8.03 -3.01 0.57
CA LEU A 75 -7.67 -4.27 1.26
C LEU A 75 -6.16 -4.49 1.15
N VAL A 76 -5.48 -4.61 2.28
CA VAL A 76 -4.04 -4.90 2.34
C VAL A 76 -3.87 -6.30 2.94
N THR A 77 -3.65 -6.39 4.26
CA THR A 77 -3.88 -7.59 5.05
C THR A 77 -5.16 -7.37 5.85
N VAL A 78 -6.02 -8.38 5.95
CA VAL A 78 -7.24 -8.27 6.75
C VAL A 78 -6.90 -8.80 8.13
N PHE A 79 -6.45 -7.92 9.02
CA PHE A 79 -6.08 -8.27 10.39
C PHE A 79 -7.31 -8.53 11.26
N HIS A 80 -8.02 -9.63 11.00
CA HIS A 80 -9.08 -10.16 11.83
C HIS A 80 -8.69 -11.57 12.28
N ASN A 81 -8.52 -11.79 13.58
CA ASN A 81 -8.19 -13.10 14.16
C ASN A 81 -7.01 -13.82 13.47
N LEU A 82 -5.94 -13.07 13.15
CA LEU A 82 -4.71 -13.59 12.51
C LEU A 82 -3.67 -14.13 13.51
N GLY A 83 -4.02 -14.24 14.80
CA GLY A 83 -3.09 -14.69 15.85
C GLY A 83 -2.19 -13.60 16.42
N MET A 84 -2.48 -12.33 16.13
CA MET A 84 -1.86 -11.16 16.76
C MET A 84 -2.33 -10.99 18.22
N VAL A 85 -1.76 -10.02 18.94
CA VAL A 85 -2.16 -9.65 20.31
C VAL A 85 -3.59 -9.11 20.32
N GLY A 86 -3.90 -8.12 19.49
CA GLY A 86 -5.27 -7.69 19.19
C GLY A 86 -5.98 -8.61 18.19
N SER A 87 -7.31 -8.72 18.30
CA SER A 87 -8.13 -9.46 17.34
C SER A 87 -8.26 -8.72 16.02
N ASP A 88 -8.33 -7.39 16.06
CA ASP A 88 -8.73 -6.53 14.96
C ASP A 88 -7.86 -5.29 14.86
N TYR A 89 -7.45 -4.96 13.62
CA TYR A 89 -6.73 -3.72 13.32
C TYR A 89 -7.30 -3.06 12.05
N PRO A 90 -7.52 -1.74 12.02
CA PRO A 90 -8.18 -1.02 10.92
C PRO A 90 -7.23 -0.77 9.75
N GLU A 91 -6.52 -1.80 9.30
CA GLU A 91 -5.70 -1.65 8.10
C GLU A 91 -6.58 -1.53 6.86
N SER A 92 -7.61 -2.35 6.73
CA SER A 92 -8.46 -2.39 5.54
C SER A 92 -9.75 -1.57 5.74
N THR A 93 -10.33 -1.10 4.64
CA THR A 93 -11.60 -0.34 4.62
C THR A 93 -12.70 -1.11 5.35
N ASP A 94 -13.48 -0.38 6.16
CA ASP A 94 -14.59 -0.94 6.90
C ASP A 94 -15.64 -1.51 5.93
N PRO A 95 -15.94 -2.82 5.98
CA PRO A 95 -16.89 -3.42 5.04
C PRO A 95 -18.31 -2.89 5.20
N ARG A 96 -18.65 -2.26 6.33
CA ARG A 96 -19.94 -1.58 6.55
C ARG A 96 -20.03 -0.28 5.77
N VAL A 97 -18.92 0.43 5.58
CA VAL A 97 -18.85 1.61 4.70
C VAL A 97 -18.97 1.18 3.24
N ILE A 98 -18.31 0.09 2.86
CA ILE A 98 -18.43 -0.50 1.51
C ILE A 98 -19.90 -0.85 1.22
N ASP A 99 -20.58 -1.51 2.16
CA ASP A 99 -22.01 -1.83 2.03
C ASP A 99 -22.88 -0.59 1.87
N ALA A 100 -22.68 0.43 2.71
CA ALA A 100 -23.45 1.67 2.65
C ALA A 100 -23.27 2.41 1.31
N VAL A 101 -22.04 2.46 0.77
CA VAL A 101 -21.77 3.02 -0.55
C VAL A 101 -22.47 2.21 -1.65
N ILE A 102 -22.42 0.88 -1.58
CA ILE A 102 -23.09 0.01 -2.56
C ILE A 102 -24.61 0.21 -2.52
N VAL A 103 -25.21 0.28 -1.32
CA VAL A 103 -26.64 0.55 -1.16
C VAL A 103 -27.03 1.89 -1.79
N PHE A 104 -26.22 2.93 -1.62
CA PHE A 104 -26.43 4.21 -2.28
C PHE A 104 -26.38 4.08 -3.81
N ILE A 105 -25.32 3.47 -4.35
CA ILE A 105 -25.10 3.37 -5.80
C ILE A 105 -26.14 2.47 -6.49
N LYS A 106 -26.65 1.43 -5.82
CA LYS A 106 -27.69 0.53 -6.36
C LYS A 106 -29.00 1.22 -6.69
N GLN A 107 -29.26 2.41 -6.17
CA GLN A 107 -30.41 3.22 -6.56
C GLN A 107 -30.32 3.70 -8.03
N TYR A 108 -29.12 3.65 -8.63
CA TYR A 108 -28.83 4.21 -9.95
C TYR A 108 -28.32 3.17 -10.96
N THR A 109 -27.73 2.06 -10.50
CA THR A 109 -27.24 0.98 -11.38
C THR A 109 -27.05 -0.34 -10.63
N ASP A 110 -27.29 -1.46 -11.29
CA ASP A 110 -26.95 -2.81 -10.80
C ASP A 110 -25.61 -3.32 -11.33
N LYS A 111 -24.97 -2.60 -12.26
CA LYS A 111 -23.70 -3.01 -12.88
C LYS A 111 -22.52 -2.62 -11.98
N ILE A 112 -22.40 -3.27 -10.82
CA ILE A 112 -21.39 -2.97 -9.81
C ILE A 112 -20.42 -4.15 -9.66
N VAL A 113 -19.13 -3.84 -9.66
CA VAL A 113 -18.06 -4.79 -9.35
C VAL A 113 -17.13 -4.21 -8.30
N ILE A 114 -16.89 -4.99 -7.25
CA ILE A 114 -15.83 -4.71 -6.27
C ILE A 114 -14.56 -5.36 -6.79
N VAL A 115 -13.53 -4.55 -6.99
CA VAL A 115 -12.24 -5.00 -7.52
C VAL A 115 -11.18 -4.85 -6.44
N GLU A 116 -10.31 -5.85 -6.29
CA GLU A 116 -9.13 -5.69 -5.45
C GLU A 116 -7.96 -6.58 -5.88
N SER A 117 -6.75 -6.16 -5.51
CA SER A 117 -5.58 -7.01 -5.44
C SER A 117 -4.85 -6.67 -4.14
N SER A 118 -5.09 -7.48 -3.11
CA SER A 118 -4.66 -7.26 -1.73
C SER A 118 -3.13 -7.27 -1.56
N GLY A 119 -2.63 -7.14 -0.34
CA GLY A 119 -1.19 -7.16 -0.05
C GLY A 119 -0.52 -8.44 -0.57
N LYS A 120 0.63 -8.32 -1.25
CA LYS A 120 1.36 -9.48 -1.75
C LYS A 120 1.74 -10.39 -0.57
N GLY A 121 1.22 -11.62 -0.55
CA GLY A 121 1.33 -12.56 0.57
C GLY A 121 0.01 -12.89 1.26
N PHE A 122 -1.06 -12.11 1.00
CA PHE A 122 -2.42 -12.39 1.45
C PHE A 122 -3.34 -12.38 0.23
N PRO A 123 -3.82 -13.53 -0.27
CA PRO A 123 -4.52 -13.60 -1.56
C PRO A 123 -5.91 -12.94 -1.48
N THR A 124 -6.30 -12.21 -2.53
CA THR A 124 -7.55 -11.44 -2.54
C THR A 124 -8.81 -12.25 -2.28
N PRO A 125 -8.97 -13.50 -2.79
CA PRO A 125 -10.11 -14.34 -2.42
C PRO A 125 -10.23 -14.56 -0.90
N THR A 126 -9.10 -14.72 -0.20
CA THR A 126 -9.10 -14.82 1.26
C THR A 126 -9.44 -13.49 1.90
N ALA A 127 -8.94 -12.36 1.36
CA ALA A 127 -9.30 -11.03 1.85
C ALA A 127 -10.81 -10.76 1.74
N PHE A 128 -11.45 -11.17 0.64
CA PHE A 128 -12.91 -11.07 0.49
C PHE A 128 -13.65 -11.89 1.54
N LYS A 129 -13.23 -13.14 1.81
CA LYS A 129 -13.83 -13.98 2.85
C LYS A 129 -13.59 -13.42 4.26
N ALA A 130 -12.37 -12.94 4.53
CA ALA A 130 -11.96 -12.46 5.85
C ALA A 130 -12.67 -11.16 6.24
N THR A 131 -12.97 -10.29 5.27
CA THR A 131 -13.79 -9.09 5.48
C THR A 131 -15.29 -9.39 5.49
N GLY A 132 -15.72 -10.50 4.91
CA GLY A 132 -17.13 -10.83 4.65
C GLY A 132 -17.68 -10.21 3.37
N LEU A 133 -16.84 -9.65 2.50
CA LEU A 133 -17.25 -9.08 1.22
C LEU A 133 -17.84 -10.12 0.25
N ASP A 134 -17.52 -11.40 0.41
CA ASP A 134 -18.19 -12.50 -0.29
C ASP A 134 -19.67 -12.61 0.07
N ARG A 135 -20.01 -12.48 1.35
CA ARG A 135 -21.40 -12.45 1.84
C ARG A 135 -22.12 -11.19 1.41
N LEU A 136 -21.45 -10.04 1.49
CA LEU A 136 -21.96 -8.76 0.98
C LEU A 136 -22.29 -8.86 -0.50
N ALA A 137 -21.35 -9.35 -1.30
CA ALA A 137 -21.50 -9.47 -2.75
C ALA A 137 -22.71 -10.33 -3.12
N LYS A 138 -22.86 -11.46 -2.43
CA LYS A 138 -24.02 -12.35 -2.59
C LYS A 138 -25.34 -11.66 -2.22
N LEU A 139 -25.39 -10.94 -1.09
CA LEU A 139 -26.62 -10.27 -0.63
C LEU A 139 -27.01 -9.11 -1.55
N ARG A 140 -26.04 -8.32 -2.01
CA ARG A 140 -26.27 -7.12 -2.83
C ARG A 140 -26.33 -7.40 -4.33
N GLY A 141 -26.01 -8.62 -4.76
CA GLY A 141 -25.96 -9.01 -6.16
C GLY A 141 -24.89 -8.24 -6.93
N VAL A 142 -23.70 -8.08 -6.33
CA VAL A 142 -22.56 -7.39 -6.96
C VAL A 142 -21.42 -8.36 -7.24
N GLU A 143 -20.60 -8.07 -8.25
CA GLU A 143 -19.49 -8.93 -8.63
C GLU A 143 -18.26 -8.69 -7.75
N LEU A 144 -17.46 -9.73 -7.53
CA LEU A 144 -16.12 -9.65 -6.94
C LEU A 144 -15.07 -10.00 -8.00
N MET A 145 -14.07 -9.14 -8.18
CA MET A 145 -12.99 -9.38 -9.13
C MET A 145 -11.62 -9.34 -8.45
N VAL A 146 -10.85 -10.40 -8.69
CA VAL A 146 -9.47 -10.58 -8.25
C VAL A 146 -8.55 -9.97 -9.32
N LEU A 147 -8.05 -8.76 -9.09
CA LEU A 147 -7.28 -7.99 -10.06
C LEU A 147 -5.95 -8.64 -10.41
N GLU A 148 -5.29 -9.30 -9.45
CA GLU A 148 -4.02 -9.97 -9.69
C GLU A 148 -4.14 -11.20 -10.61
N MET A 149 -5.35 -11.64 -10.92
CA MET A 149 -5.58 -12.72 -11.89
C MET A 149 -5.86 -12.20 -13.29
N GLN A 150 -6.15 -10.91 -13.46
CA GLN A 150 -6.66 -10.39 -14.72
C GLN A 150 -5.54 -10.18 -15.75
N PRO A 151 -5.83 -10.38 -17.04
CA PRO A 151 -4.99 -9.88 -18.13
C PRO A 151 -4.79 -8.37 -18.01
N VAL A 152 -3.65 -7.90 -18.52
CA VAL A 152 -3.26 -6.50 -18.46
C VAL A 152 -3.08 -5.88 -19.83
N ASP A 153 -3.40 -4.60 -19.88
CA ASP A 153 -3.13 -3.71 -20.98
C ASP A 153 -1.95 -2.81 -20.63
N ARG A 154 -1.15 -2.44 -21.63
CA ARG A 154 0.03 -1.60 -21.46
C ARG A 154 -0.21 -0.22 -22.04
N TYR A 155 0.29 0.78 -21.32
CA TYR A 155 0.33 2.17 -21.72
C TYR A 155 1.72 2.75 -21.51
N LEU A 156 2.11 3.69 -22.37
CA LEU A 156 3.24 4.60 -22.13
C LEU A 156 2.69 5.90 -21.56
N LEU A 157 3.41 6.50 -20.61
CA LEU A 157 3.08 7.77 -19.96
C LEU A 157 4.14 8.82 -20.32
N PRO A 158 3.95 9.61 -21.40
CA PRO A 158 4.98 10.52 -21.90
C PRO A 158 5.40 11.60 -20.90
N LYS A 159 4.49 12.05 -20.04
CA LYS A 159 4.70 13.08 -19.02
C LYS A 159 5.21 12.52 -17.68
N ALA A 160 5.28 11.20 -17.53
CA ALA A 160 5.74 10.57 -16.30
C ALA A 160 7.25 10.68 -16.10
N LYS A 161 7.68 10.86 -14.85
CA LYS A 161 9.11 10.95 -14.51
C LYS A 161 9.72 9.59 -14.13
N VAL A 162 8.93 8.71 -13.49
CA VAL A 162 9.38 7.41 -12.98
C VAL A 162 8.66 6.25 -13.68
N MET A 163 7.32 6.24 -13.68
CA MET A 163 6.50 5.19 -14.28
C MET A 163 6.17 5.50 -15.74
N ARG A 164 7.18 5.53 -16.61
CA ARG A 164 7.01 5.81 -18.05
C ARG A 164 6.28 4.70 -18.81
N GLU A 165 6.29 3.49 -18.28
CA GLU A 165 5.46 2.36 -18.73
C GLU A 165 4.57 1.94 -17.55
N ILE A 166 3.27 1.84 -17.80
CA ILE A 166 2.29 1.32 -16.84
C ILE A 166 1.50 0.17 -17.47
N VAL A 167 1.23 -0.86 -16.67
CA VAL A 167 0.35 -1.97 -17.04
C VAL A 167 -0.79 -2.07 -16.04
N VAL A 168 -2.01 -2.22 -16.53
CA VAL A 168 -3.21 -2.23 -15.70
C VAL A 168 -4.13 -3.37 -16.11
N PRO A 169 -4.85 -4.02 -15.17
CA PRO A 169 -5.95 -4.91 -15.49
C PRO A 169 -6.94 -4.24 -16.46
N GLN A 170 -7.47 -4.99 -17.41
CA GLN A 170 -8.32 -4.47 -18.50
C GLN A 170 -9.52 -3.63 -18.01
N ILE A 171 -10.04 -3.92 -16.82
CA ILE A 171 -11.13 -3.11 -16.23
C ILE A 171 -10.71 -1.65 -15.95
N PHE A 172 -9.44 -1.39 -15.68
CA PHE A 172 -8.92 -0.01 -15.54
C PHE A 172 -8.59 0.63 -16.90
N SER A 173 -8.46 -0.14 -17.97
CA SER A 173 -8.49 0.38 -19.34
C SER A 173 -9.88 0.89 -19.73
N GLU A 174 -10.95 0.26 -19.23
CA GLU A 174 -12.32 0.79 -19.35
C GLU A 174 -12.44 2.14 -18.60
N VAL A 175 -11.84 2.25 -17.41
CA VAL A 175 -11.79 3.52 -16.64
C VAL A 175 -11.00 4.59 -17.39
N ALA A 176 -9.80 4.28 -17.90
CA ALA A 176 -8.97 5.22 -18.66
C ALA A 176 -9.65 5.73 -19.94
N ARG A 177 -10.54 4.92 -20.54
CA ARG A 177 -11.39 5.30 -21.69
C ARG A 177 -12.72 5.95 -21.30
N HIS A 178 -12.96 6.18 -20.01
CA HIS A 178 -14.21 6.71 -19.46
C HIS A 178 -15.46 5.85 -19.73
N GLU A 179 -15.30 4.55 -19.98
CA GLU A 179 -16.38 3.58 -20.21
C GLU A 179 -16.93 2.99 -18.89
N ALA A 180 -16.13 3.04 -17.82
CA ALA A 180 -16.50 2.67 -16.46
C ALA A 180 -16.41 3.89 -15.52
N PHE A 181 -17.22 3.88 -14.46
CA PHE A 181 -17.20 4.89 -13.39
C PHE A 181 -16.44 4.32 -12.18
N TYR A 182 -15.34 4.97 -11.79
CA TYR A 182 -14.42 4.46 -10.79
C TYR A 182 -14.61 5.14 -9.43
N ILE A 183 -14.96 4.34 -8.41
CA ILE A 183 -15.06 4.75 -7.01
C ILE A 183 -13.90 4.16 -6.21
N SER A 184 -13.06 4.99 -5.61
CA SER A 184 -12.02 4.58 -4.66
C SER A 184 -12.52 4.77 -3.23
N ILE A 185 -12.47 3.73 -2.40
CA ILE A 185 -12.88 3.78 -0.99
C ILE A 185 -11.66 3.51 -0.09
N PRO A 186 -10.73 4.47 0.10
CA PRO A 186 -9.56 4.27 0.94
C PRO A 186 -9.90 4.33 2.44
N LYS A 187 -9.06 3.72 3.27
CA LYS A 187 -9.06 3.91 4.73
C LYS A 187 -8.27 5.17 5.12
N MET A 188 -8.80 5.98 6.04
CA MET A 188 -8.08 7.09 6.69
C MET A 188 -6.98 6.55 7.61
N LYS A 189 -5.77 6.35 7.08
CA LYS A 189 -4.63 5.81 7.84
C LYS A 189 -3.27 6.34 7.41
N THR A 190 -2.33 6.31 8.34
CA THR A 190 -0.91 6.59 8.06
C THR A 190 -0.28 5.49 7.22
N ASN A 191 0.84 5.81 6.55
CA ASN A 191 1.56 4.88 5.68
C ASN A 191 3.07 5.07 5.79
N LEU A 192 3.81 3.97 5.86
CA LEU A 192 5.25 3.99 6.05
C LEU A 192 6.03 4.61 4.87
N TYR A 193 5.47 4.51 3.66
CA TYR A 193 6.11 4.98 2.44
C TYR A 193 5.75 6.43 2.12
N THR A 194 4.47 6.75 2.14
CA THR A 194 3.94 8.03 1.63
C THR A 194 3.38 8.95 2.71
N GLY A 195 3.60 8.62 3.99
CA GLY A 195 3.06 9.34 5.14
C GLY A 195 1.59 8.98 5.43
N VAL A 196 0.75 8.99 4.39
CA VAL A 196 -0.69 8.64 4.44
C VAL A 196 -1.09 7.73 3.27
N THR A 197 -2.20 6.99 3.41
CA THR A 197 -2.64 5.96 2.43
C THR A 197 -3.51 6.45 1.27
N LEU A 198 -4.10 7.65 1.33
CA LEU A 198 -5.48 7.90 0.84
C LEU A 198 -5.71 7.81 -0.70
N GLY A 199 -6.84 8.32 -1.19
CA GLY A 199 -7.51 8.01 -2.45
C GLY A 199 -6.65 7.69 -3.67
N PHE A 200 -5.66 8.53 -3.99
CA PHE A 200 -4.81 8.26 -5.17
C PHE A 200 -3.62 7.33 -4.87
N LYS A 201 -3.19 7.22 -3.60
CA LYS A 201 -2.25 6.16 -3.18
C LYS A 201 -2.91 4.78 -3.18
N ASN A 202 -4.23 4.69 -2.92
CA ASN A 202 -5.00 3.45 -3.05
C ASN A 202 -4.97 2.89 -4.49
N ALA A 203 -4.75 3.75 -5.50
CA ALA A 203 -4.60 3.33 -6.89
C ALA A 203 -3.37 2.43 -7.10
N MET A 204 -2.37 2.39 -6.20
CA MET A 204 -1.31 1.38 -6.26
C MET A 204 -1.86 -0.05 -6.36
N GLY A 205 -3.03 -0.28 -5.75
CA GLY A 205 -3.72 -1.57 -5.78
C GLY A 205 -4.35 -1.92 -7.14
N THR A 206 -4.34 -1.02 -8.13
CA THR A 206 -4.88 -1.26 -9.47
C THR A 206 -3.82 -1.77 -10.43
N ILE A 207 -2.54 -1.73 -10.06
CA ILE A 207 -1.46 -2.26 -10.88
C ILE A 207 -1.03 -3.65 -10.38
N PRO A 208 -0.50 -4.53 -11.24
CA PRO A 208 -0.04 -5.87 -10.87
C PRO A 208 1.14 -5.89 -9.89
N TYR A 209 1.35 -7.03 -9.23
CA TYR A 209 2.34 -7.18 -8.15
C TYR A 209 3.77 -6.82 -8.56
N ASN A 210 4.25 -7.28 -9.72
CA ASN A 210 5.63 -7.00 -10.10
C ASN A 210 5.81 -5.52 -10.44
N LEU A 211 4.82 -4.90 -11.09
CA LEU A 211 4.84 -3.44 -11.31
C LEU A 211 4.74 -2.66 -10.00
N ARG A 212 4.00 -3.14 -8.98
CA ARG A 212 4.03 -2.51 -7.64
C ARG A 212 5.42 -2.51 -7.02
N LEU A 213 6.22 -3.55 -7.24
CA LEU A 213 7.58 -3.69 -6.70
C LEU A 213 8.63 -2.88 -7.48
N ARG A 214 8.47 -2.74 -8.81
CA ARG A 214 9.34 -1.91 -9.66
C ARG A 214 9.36 -0.47 -9.16
N ASN A 215 10.52 0.10 -8.87
CA ASN A 215 10.65 1.45 -8.28
C ASN A 215 9.81 1.68 -6.99
N HIS A 216 9.54 0.65 -6.21
CA HIS A 216 8.98 0.77 -4.86
C HIS A 216 10.09 1.13 -3.87
N ASN A 217 10.67 2.30 -4.08
CA ASN A 217 11.85 2.78 -3.39
C ASN A 217 11.69 4.27 -3.08
N HIS A 218 12.80 5.00 -2.96
CA HIS A 218 12.82 6.44 -2.73
C HIS A 218 12.04 7.28 -3.78
N ALA A 219 11.65 6.70 -4.92
CA ALA A 219 10.89 7.34 -5.98
C ALA A 219 9.37 7.01 -5.95
N ILE A 220 8.87 6.36 -4.89
CA ILE A 220 7.48 5.88 -4.81
C ILE A 220 6.44 7.01 -4.94
N ASP A 221 6.69 8.19 -4.37
CA ASP A 221 5.74 9.30 -4.42
C ASP A 221 5.52 9.76 -5.87
N GLN A 222 6.60 10.01 -6.61
CA GLN A 222 6.52 10.38 -8.02
C GLN A 222 5.91 9.26 -8.87
N LYS A 223 6.28 8.00 -8.60
CA LYS A 223 5.69 6.83 -9.26
C LYS A 223 4.15 6.84 -9.12
N LEU A 224 3.62 7.13 -7.95
CA LEU A 224 2.17 7.16 -7.71
C LEU A 224 1.50 8.35 -8.39
N VAL A 225 2.14 9.51 -8.37
CA VAL A 225 1.63 10.70 -9.08
C VAL A 225 1.62 10.47 -10.58
N ASP A 226 2.61 9.77 -11.15
CA ASP A 226 2.64 9.43 -12.57
C ASP A 226 1.38 8.67 -13.02
N MET A 227 0.79 7.84 -12.15
CA MET A 227 -0.44 7.09 -12.46
C MET A 227 -1.63 7.99 -12.78
N LEU A 228 -1.65 9.22 -12.24
CA LEU A 228 -2.73 10.19 -12.47
C LEU A 228 -2.81 10.67 -13.93
N HIS A 229 -1.75 10.48 -14.72
CA HIS A 229 -1.78 10.73 -16.16
C HIS A 229 -2.68 9.73 -16.89
N LEU A 230 -2.83 8.49 -16.40
CA LEU A 230 -3.66 7.48 -17.07
C LEU A 230 -5.13 7.56 -16.65
N PHE A 231 -5.41 7.54 -15.35
CA PHE A 231 -6.77 7.64 -14.83
C PHE A 231 -6.79 8.21 -13.41
N LYS A 232 -7.97 8.70 -13.01
CA LYS A 232 -8.26 9.20 -11.66
C LYS A 232 -9.60 8.59 -11.20
N PRO A 233 -9.83 8.38 -9.89
CA PRO A 233 -11.17 8.08 -9.41
C PRO A 233 -12.15 9.18 -9.79
N ASP A 234 -13.32 8.82 -10.29
CA ASP A 234 -14.43 9.75 -10.51
C ASP A 234 -15.04 10.19 -9.16
N LEU A 235 -14.94 9.31 -8.15
CA LEU A 235 -15.37 9.55 -6.78
C LEU A 235 -14.39 8.88 -5.80
N VAL A 236 -14.01 9.61 -4.76
CA VAL A 236 -13.29 9.07 -3.59
C VAL A 236 -14.23 9.11 -2.39
N VAL A 237 -14.28 8.04 -1.60
CA VAL A 237 -15.00 7.96 -0.32
C VAL A 237 -14.04 7.45 0.75
N ILE A 238 -13.42 8.35 1.50
CA ILE A 238 -12.46 8.04 2.56
C ILE A 238 -13.22 7.60 3.81
N ASP A 239 -13.00 6.35 4.20
CA ASP A 239 -13.46 5.77 5.45
C ASP A 239 -12.58 6.25 6.61
N GLY A 240 -13.09 7.20 7.39
CA GLY A 240 -12.51 7.66 8.64
C GLY A 240 -13.39 7.38 9.85
N LEU A 241 -14.28 6.39 9.81
CA LEU A 241 -15.08 6.02 10.99
C LEU A 241 -14.16 5.52 12.11
N VAL A 242 -13.39 4.49 11.77
CA VAL A 242 -12.25 3.99 12.54
C VAL A 242 -11.06 3.99 11.59
N GLY A 243 -10.25 5.05 11.66
CA GLY A 243 -8.97 5.17 10.97
C GLY A 243 -7.87 4.35 11.64
N GLY A 244 -6.65 4.43 11.10
CA GLY A 244 -5.49 3.71 11.63
C GLY A 244 -4.23 4.56 11.72
N GLU A 245 -3.53 4.52 12.86
CA GLU A 245 -2.21 5.13 13.03
C GLU A 245 -1.10 4.09 13.27
N GLY A 246 0.12 4.41 12.84
CA GLY A 246 1.28 3.52 12.90
C GLY A 246 1.82 3.14 11.51
N ASN A 247 2.48 1.99 11.44
CA ASN A 247 3.38 1.63 10.34
C ASN A 247 2.75 0.70 9.30
N CYS A 248 1.58 1.07 8.76
CA CYS A 248 0.97 0.33 7.65
C CYS A 248 1.99 0.12 6.51
N PRO A 249 2.21 -1.12 6.03
CA PRO A 249 1.29 -2.28 6.07
C PRO A 249 1.37 -3.24 7.27
N ALA A 250 2.06 -2.88 8.35
CA ALA A 250 1.91 -3.59 9.62
C ALA A 250 0.52 -3.31 10.25
N PRO A 251 0.11 -4.08 11.29
CA PRO A 251 -1.04 -3.69 12.10
C PRO A 251 -0.93 -2.23 12.58
N VAL A 252 -2.06 -1.52 12.56
CA VAL A 252 -2.18 -0.11 12.95
C VAL A 252 -3.16 0.04 14.10
N GLU A 253 -2.95 1.02 14.96
CA GLU A 253 -3.82 1.28 16.10
C GLU A 253 -5.08 2.06 15.65
N PRO A 254 -6.26 1.75 16.22
CA PRO A 254 -7.50 2.39 15.81
C PRO A 254 -7.59 3.85 16.27
N VAL A 255 -8.03 4.73 15.34
CA VAL A 255 -8.31 6.15 15.61
C VAL A 255 -9.75 6.46 15.21
N GLN A 256 -10.61 6.78 16.18
CA GLN A 256 -12.02 7.05 15.93
C GLN A 256 -12.27 8.50 15.48
N SER A 257 -11.90 8.81 14.23
CA SER A 257 -12.16 10.13 13.63
C SER A 257 -13.65 10.39 13.40
N ARG A 258 -14.45 9.31 13.24
CA ARG A 258 -15.91 9.33 13.06
C ARG A 258 -16.36 10.20 11.89
N VAL A 259 -15.66 10.12 10.77
CA VAL A 259 -15.94 10.92 9.57
C VAL A 259 -16.01 10.06 8.31
N ILE A 260 -16.88 10.46 7.40
CA ILE A 260 -16.83 10.09 5.99
C ILE A 260 -16.42 11.35 5.23
N VAL A 261 -15.38 11.23 4.41
CA VAL A 261 -14.94 12.31 3.52
C VAL A 261 -15.09 11.82 2.09
N SER A 262 -15.85 12.52 1.26
CA SER A 262 -15.96 12.19 -0.16
C SER A 262 -15.59 13.36 -1.05
N GLY A 263 -15.26 13.08 -2.31
CA GLY A 263 -15.04 14.14 -3.29
C GLY A 263 -14.85 13.61 -4.70
N ASN A 264 -15.05 14.48 -5.67
CA ASN A 264 -14.85 14.20 -7.10
C ASN A 264 -13.42 14.52 -7.57
N HIS A 265 -12.50 14.82 -6.64
CA HIS A 265 -11.11 15.14 -6.94
C HIS A 265 -10.17 14.51 -5.91
N ALA A 266 -9.46 13.44 -6.31
CA ALA A 266 -8.72 12.59 -5.39
C ALA A 266 -7.60 13.31 -4.62
N VAL A 267 -6.84 14.20 -5.28
CA VAL A 267 -5.75 14.93 -4.62
C VAL A 267 -6.28 15.86 -3.53
N GLU A 268 -7.44 16.49 -3.75
CA GLU A 268 -7.99 17.44 -2.78
C GLU A 268 -8.76 16.74 -1.65
N ALA A 269 -9.42 15.61 -1.94
CA ALA A 269 -10.00 14.76 -0.90
C ALA A 269 -8.90 14.26 0.07
N ASP A 270 -7.77 13.81 -0.48
CA ASP A 270 -6.63 13.36 0.31
C ASP A 270 -6.04 14.52 1.13
N ARG A 271 -5.95 15.72 0.54
CA ARG A 271 -5.45 16.93 1.21
C ARG A 271 -6.30 17.32 2.41
N VAL A 272 -7.63 17.32 2.25
CA VAL A 272 -8.58 17.60 3.34
C VAL A 272 -8.43 16.56 4.44
N ALA A 273 -8.47 15.27 4.10
CA ALA A 273 -8.33 14.21 5.07
C ALA A 273 -6.98 14.24 5.81
N THR A 274 -5.90 14.59 5.12
CA THR A 274 -4.56 14.73 5.73
C THR A 274 -4.51 15.87 6.75
N ARG A 275 -5.14 17.02 6.47
CA ARG A 275 -5.30 18.08 7.47
C ARG A 275 -6.11 17.60 8.67
N MET A 276 -7.21 16.88 8.42
CA MET A 276 -8.05 16.33 9.49
C MET A 276 -7.32 15.29 10.35
N MET A 277 -6.30 14.61 9.82
CA MET A 277 -5.41 13.71 10.57
C MET A 277 -4.35 14.45 11.41
N GLY A 278 -4.25 15.78 11.29
CA GLY A 278 -3.30 16.60 12.03
C GLY A 278 -1.95 16.84 11.31
N PHE A 279 -1.84 16.44 10.04
CA PHE A 279 -0.63 16.65 9.25
C PHE A 279 -0.74 17.87 8.33
N ASP A 280 0.37 18.54 8.07
CA ASP A 280 0.45 19.55 7.01
C ASP A 280 0.59 18.85 5.65
N PRO A 281 -0.38 18.99 4.72
CA PRO A 281 -0.28 18.43 3.38
C PRO A 281 0.98 18.83 2.61
N LYS A 282 1.53 20.02 2.86
CA LYS A 282 2.76 20.47 2.18
C LYS A 282 4.01 19.70 2.62
N SER A 283 3.96 19.10 3.81
CA SER A 283 5.04 18.23 4.31
C SER A 283 4.98 16.81 3.71
N ILE A 284 3.85 16.43 3.09
CA ILE A 284 3.68 15.12 2.47
C ILE A 284 4.20 15.16 1.03
N ALA A 285 5.31 14.46 0.75
CA ALA A 285 5.96 14.44 -0.55
C ALA A 285 5.00 14.06 -1.69
N LEU A 286 4.15 13.07 -1.47
CA LEU A 286 3.13 12.63 -2.42
C LEU A 286 2.21 13.78 -2.89
N MET A 287 1.79 14.65 -1.98
CA MET A 287 0.91 15.80 -2.29
C MET A 287 1.68 16.93 -2.95
N ARG A 288 2.86 17.25 -2.42
CA ARG A 288 3.74 18.27 -3.01
C ARG A 288 4.08 17.95 -4.47
N ILE A 289 4.39 16.69 -4.77
CA ILE A 289 4.71 16.26 -6.14
C ILE A 289 3.45 16.30 -7.04
N ALA A 290 2.27 16.00 -6.49
CA ALA A 290 1.02 16.18 -7.24
C ALA A 290 0.79 17.65 -7.62
N ASP A 291 1.08 18.59 -6.71
CA ASP A 291 0.99 20.04 -6.97
C ASP A 291 2.00 20.47 -8.04
N GLU A 292 3.26 20.01 -7.93
CA GLU A 292 4.33 20.28 -8.90
C GLU A 292 4.02 19.77 -10.32
N ASN A 293 3.24 18.69 -10.42
CA ASN A 293 2.81 18.13 -11.70
C ASN A 293 1.43 18.65 -12.16
N GLY A 294 0.86 19.64 -11.46
CA GLY A 294 -0.38 20.32 -11.86
C GLY A 294 -1.66 19.53 -11.63
N PHE A 295 -1.66 18.56 -10.70
CA PHE A 295 -2.83 17.76 -10.35
C PHE A 295 -3.66 18.33 -9.20
N ASN A 296 -3.37 19.53 -8.71
CA ASN A 296 -4.14 20.20 -7.67
C ASN A 296 -5.30 21.01 -8.25
N ASP A 297 -6.33 21.25 -7.43
CA ASP A 297 -7.37 22.24 -7.74
C ASP A 297 -7.50 23.25 -6.59
N PRO A 298 -6.90 24.44 -6.71
CA PRO A 298 -6.97 25.46 -5.66
C PRO A 298 -8.37 26.04 -5.47
N ARG A 299 -9.32 25.75 -6.37
CA ARG A 299 -10.72 26.23 -6.30
C ARG A 299 -11.64 25.22 -5.62
N VAL A 300 -11.09 24.14 -5.05
CA VAL A 300 -11.90 23.11 -4.39
C VAL A 300 -12.78 23.72 -3.30
N GLU A 301 -14.07 23.40 -3.36
CA GLU A 301 -15.01 23.73 -2.29
C GLU A 301 -14.92 22.64 -1.22
N VAL A 302 -14.67 23.01 0.03
CA VAL A 302 -14.71 22.08 1.17
C VAL A 302 -15.96 22.37 1.99
N VAL A 303 -16.85 21.37 2.08
CA VAL A 303 -18.14 21.47 2.76
C VAL A 303 -18.14 20.55 3.97
N GLY A 304 -18.60 21.07 5.12
CA GLY A 304 -18.58 20.37 6.40
C GLY A 304 -17.42 20.77 7.31
N GLU A 305 -17.43 20.26 8.53
CA GLU A 305 -16.48 20.66 9.57
C GLU A 305 -15.15 19.88 9.48
N GLN A 306 -14.03 20.59 9.32
CA GLN A 306 -12.68 20.03 9.33
C GLN A 306 -12.13 19.88 10.76
N THR A 307 -12.84 19.19 11.66
CA THR A 307 -12.30 18.93 13.00
C THR A 307 -11.09 17.99 12.91
N VAL A 308 -9.98 18.41 13.51
CA VAL A 308 -8.74 17.62 13.52
C VAL A 308 -8.82 16.53 14.58
N THR A 309 -8.55 15.29 14.17
CA THR A 309 -8.23 14.16 15.07
C THR A 309 -6.75 13.87 14.87
N GLN A 310 -5.94 13.97 15.93
CA GLN A 310 -4.48 13.86 15.82
C GLN A 310 -4.04 12.40 15.63
N TYR A 311 -3.37 12.10 14.52
CA TYR A 311 -2.75 10.81 14.24
C TYR A 311 -1.25 10.87 14.54
N LYS A 312 -0.69 9.79 15.04
CA LYS A 312 0.76 9.61 15.11
C LYS A 312 1.34 9.34 13.72
N PRO A 313 2.39 10.05 13.27
CA PRO A 313 3.02 9.77 11.99
C PRO A 313 3.65 8.38 11.97
N ALA A 314 3.69 7.76 10.79
CA ALA A 314 4.42 6.51 10.59
C ALA A 314 5.94 6.75 10.76
N ASP A 315 6.62 5.85 11.47
CA ASP A 315 8.05 5.90 11.77
C ASP A 315 8.79 4.73 11.08
N PRO A 316 9.47 4.99 9.94
CA PRO A 316 10.25 3.99 9.23
C PRO A 316 11.62 3.72 9.85
N SER A 317 12.05 4.50 10.85
CA SER A 317 13.43 4.47 11.34
C SER A 317 13.74 3.13 12.03
N LEU A 318 14.90 2.56 11.68
CA LEU A 318 15.45 1.40 12.37
C LEU A 318 16.34 1.82 13.54
N THR A 319 16.84 3.06 13.55
CA THR A 319 17.70 3.61 14.61
C THR A 319 16.96 4.48 15.64
N GLY A 320 15.67 4.74 15.40
CA GLY A 320 14.82 5.62 16.17
C GLY A 320 14.45 5.10 17.56
N SER A 321 13.80 5.97 18.34
CA SER A 321 13.47 5.71 19.75
C SER A 321 12.57 4.49 19.95
N TRP A 322 11.61 4.27 19.06
CA TRP A 322 10.72 3.11 19.13
C TRP A 322 11.52 1.81 18.99
N MET A 323 12.43 1.72 18.03
CA MET A 323 13.25 0.53 17.80
C MET A 323 14.19 0.26 18.97
N ARG A 324 14.88 1.30 19.47
CA ARG A 324 15.75 1.18 20.64
C ARG A 324 14.99 0.72 21.88
N SER A 325 13.78 1.23 22.10
CA SER A 325 12.97 0.88 23.28
C SER A 325 12.39 -0.53 23.18
N ASN A 326 11.98 -0.96 21.98
CA ASN A 326 11.29 -2.23 21.80
C ASN A 326 12.22 -3.41 21.47
N PHE A 327 13.40 -3.13 20.90
CA PHE A 327 14.40 -4.11 20.48
C PHE A 327 15.82 -3.65 20.88
N PRO A 328 16.09 -3.38 22.18
CA PRO A 328 17.34 -2.78 22.64
C PRO A 328 18.58 -3.63 22.36
N ASN A 329 18.40 -4.93 22.15
CA ASN A 329 19.47 -5.89 21.90
C ASN A 329 19.80 -6.06 20.41
N VAL A 330 19.10 -5.35 19.51
CA VAL A 330 19.37 -5.35 18.07
C VAL A 330 20.28 -4.16 17.76
N ARG A 331 21.53 -4.43 17.38
CA ARG A 331 22.42 -3.38 16.87
C ARG A 331 22.02 -3.08 15.44
N VAL A 332 21.59 -1.85 15.16
CA VAL A 332 21.26 -1.41 13.81
C VAL A 332 22.39 -0.57 13.26
N LEU A 333 22.86 -0.91 12.07
CA LEU A 333 23.88 -0.18 11.32
C LEU A 333 23.30 0.27 9.97
N VAL A 334 23.34 1.57 9.70
CA VAL A 334 22.75 2.18 8.50
C VAL A 334 23.81 2.85 7.64
N GLY A 335 23.60 2.82 6.32
CA GLY A 335 24.49 3.43 5.34
C GLY A 335 23.77 3.69 4.02
N HIS A 336 22.63 4.37 4.06
CA HIS A 336 21.82 4.62 2.86
C HIS A 336 22.50 5.64 1.94
N HIS A 337 22.52 5.40 0.62
CA HIS A 337 23.22 6.27 -0.32
C HIS A 337 22.44 6.47 -1.63
N LYS A 338 22.17 7.73 -1.96
CA LYS A 338 21.51 8.32 -3.13
C LYS A 338 22.11 9.67 -3.58
N GLY A 339 23.29 10.04 -3.11
CA GLY A 339 23.98 11.29 -3.48
C GLY A 339 23.51 12.54 -2.72
N ARG A 340 22.77 12.38 -1.63
CA ARG A 340 22.25 13.49 -0.81
C ARG A 340 22.42 13.24 0.69
N GLU A 341 23.40 12.43 1.04
CA GLU A 341 23.68 12.03 2.42
C GLU A 341 24.37 13.16 3.18
N PRO A 342 24.17 13.23 4.50
CA PRO A 342 24.99 14.05 5.37
C PRO A 342 26.47 13.66 5.25
N GLN A 343 27.35 14.67 5.29
CA GLN A 343 28.78 14.45 5.28
C GLN A 343 29.29 14.12 6.69
N PRO A 344 30.10 13.06 6.87
CA PRO A 344 30.73 12.75 8.15
C PRO A 344 31.66 13.88 8.64
N ALA A 345 31.84 13.99 9.94
CA ALA A 345 32.86 14.84 10.54
C ALA A 345 34.28 14.31 10.22
N GLY A 346 35.32 15.06 10.58
CA GLY A 346 36.71 14.69 10.29
C GLY A 346 37.18 13.40 10.98
N ASP A 347 36.51 12.97 12.05
CA ASP A 347 36.73 11.68 12.73
C ASP A 347 35.86 10.54 12.14
N GLY A 348 35.11 10.84 11.07
CA GLY A 348 34.19 9.93 10.43
C GLY A 348 32.86 9.75 11.14
N SER A 349 32.54 10.50 12.20
CA SER A 349 31.27 10.37 12.94
C SER A 349 30.13 11.18 12.32
N LEU A 350 28.89 10.84 12.70
CA LEU A 350 27.68 11.62 12.43
C LEU A 350 26.98 11.98 13.74
N SER A 351 26.20 13.07 13.75
CA SER A 351 25.23 13.31 14.83
C SER A 351 24.00 12.42 14.67
N ALA A 352 23.24 12.18 15.75
CA ALA A 352 21.99 11.42 15.69
C ALA A 352 20.96 12.01 14.69
N ALA A 353 20.91 13.34 14.56
CA ALA A 353 20.08 14.00 13.56
C ALA A 353 20.54 13.66 12.14
N GLN A 354 21.84 13.67 11.87
CA GLN A 354 22.39 13.26 10.58
C GLN A 354 22.18 11.77 10.30
N VAL A 355 22.16 10.89 11.31
CA VAL A 355 21.80 9.47 11.11
C VAL A 355 20.33 9.33 10.70
N CYS A 356 19.44 10.11 11.30
CA CYS A 356 18.03 10.16 10.89
C CYS A 356 17.88 10.63 9.44
N ASP A 357 18.57 11.71 9.07
CA ASP A 357 18.59 12.19 7.68
C ASP A 357 19.14 11.13 6.73
N LEU A 358 20.22 10.45 7.15
CA LEU A 358 20.83 9.36 6.41
C LEU A 358 19.82 8.23 6.15
N GLU A 359 19.06 7.75 7.12
CA GLU A 359 18.01 6.74 6.88
C GLU A 359 16.96 7.19 5.84
N ASN A 360 16.61 8.48 5.86
CA ASN A 360 15.59 9.04 4.98
C ASN A 360 16.09 9.35 3.55
N VAL A 361 17.40 9.39 3.31
CA VAL A 361 18.00 9.53 1.98
C VAL A 361 17.40 8.53 1.00
N CYS A 362 17.27 7.27 1.43
CA CYS A 362 16.69 6.18 0.67
C CYS A 362 15.61 5.53 1.52
N ARG A 363 14.45 6.21 1.64
CA ARG A 363 13.20 5.70 2.23
C ARG A 363 12.60 4.60 1.33
N GLY A 364 13.38 3.53 1.15
CA GLY A 364 13.19 2.49 0.17
C GLY A 364 12.26 1.37 0.64
N GLY A 365 11.98 0.45 -0.28
CA GLY A 365 11.23 -0.77 0.01
C GLY A 365 11.84 -1.58 1.15
N CYS A 366 13.18 -1.76 1.13
CA CYS A 366 13.93 -2.51 2.13
C CYS A 366 13.86 -1.92 3.55
N LEU A 367 13.95 -0.59 3.72
CA LEU A 367 13.83 0.05 5.04
C LEU A 367 12.44 -0.19 5.62
N ALA A 368 11.42 0.15 4.84
CA ALA A 368 10.03 0.04 5.25
C ALA A 368 9.63 -1.41 5.57
N THR A 369 9.95 -2.37 4.70
CA THR A 369 9.61 -3.78 4.95
C THR A 369 10.39 -4.41 6.11
N THR A 370 11.63 -3.95 6.36
CA THR A 370 12.39 -4.36 7.55
C THR A 370 11.77 -3.78 8.82
N ARG A 371 11.36 -2.51 8.80
CA ARG A 371 10.65 -1.90 9.93
C ARG A 371 9.33 -2.61 10.22
N VAL A 372 8.57 -2.95 9.17
CA VAL A 372 7.33 -3.75 9.25
C VAL A 372 7.59 -5.10 9.91
N ALA A 373 8.70 -5.80 9.59
CA ALA A 373 9.05 -7.06 10.24
C ALA A 373 9.17 -6.95 11.78
N PHE A 374 9.72 -5.85 12.29
CA PHE A 374 9.78 -5.59 13.73
C PHE A 374 8.41 -5.21 14.32
N ASP A 375 7.56 -4.50 13.57
CA ASP A 375 6.18 -4.25 13.99
C ASP A 375 5.39 -5.56 14.09
N TYR A 376 5.52 -6.47 13.11
CA TYR A 376 4.91 -7.80 13.20
C TYR A 376 5.36 -8.54 14.46
N MET A 377 6.67 -8.60 14.73
CA MET A 377 7.20 -9.20 15.97
C MET A 377 6.56 -8.60 17.24
N TYR A 378 6.35 -7.28 17.26
CA TYR A 378 5.71 -6.57 18.36
C TYR A 378 4.23 -6.95 18.50
N TYR A 379 3.45 -6.86 17.43
CA TYR A 379 2.01 -7.18 17.42
C TYR A 379 1.72 -8.67 17.53
N GLU A 380 2.67 -9.53 17.20
CA GLU A 380 2.60 -10.94 17.53
C GLU A 380 2.88 -11.20 19.00
N GLY A 381 3.41 -10.26 19.77
CA GLY A 381 3.78 -10.48 21.18
C GLY A 381 4.91 -11.51 21.33
N GLN A 382 5.89 -11.47 20.42
CA GLN A 382 7.06 -12.33 20.46
C GLN A 382 8.06 -11.87 21.54
N PRO A 383 8.93 -12.76 22.05
CA PRO A 383 10.07 -12.36 22.85
C PRO A 383 11.01 -11.43 22.06
N ARG A 384 11.52 -10.38 22.72
CA ARG A 384 12.35 -9.33 22.12
C ARG A 384 13.75 -9.22 22.74
N SER A 385 14.19 -10.28 23.42
CA SER A 385 15.47 -10.35 24.12
C SER A 385 16.65 -10.79 23.24
N SER A 386 16.39 -11.35 22.05
CA SER A 386 17.43 -11.88 21.16
C SER A 386 18.38 -10.79 20.64
N THR A 387 19.67 -11.13 20.53
CA THR A 387 20.74 -10.20 20.11
C THR A 387 21.24 -10.53 18.70
N PHE A 388 21.27 -9.54 17.81
CA PHE A 388 21.93 -9.64 16.50
C PHE A 388 22.26 -8.26 15.94
N THR A 389 23.09 -8.21 14.89
CA THR A 389 23.38 -6.97 14.14
C THR A 389 22.56 -6.94 12.85
N LEU A 390 21.77 -5.89 12.65
CA LEU A 390 21.06 -5.57 11.41
C LEU A 390 21.83 -4.51 10.64
N ILE A 391 22.02 -4.72 9.33
CA ILE A 391 22.77 -3.81 8.46
C ILE A 391 21.93 -3.49 7.23
N ILE A 392 21.82 -2.21 6.88
CA ILE A 392 21.04 -1.75 5.73
C ILE A 392 21.72 -0.59 5.00
N GLY A 393 21.66 -0.62 3.67
CA GLY A 393 22.23 0.41 2.80
C GLY A 393 23.61 0.08 2.23
N ALA A 394 24.06 0.91 1.29
CA ALA A 394 25.31 0.72 0.57
C ALA A 394 26.57 1.01 1.40
N GLY A 395 26.45 1.67 2.57
CA GLY A 395 27.56 2.30 3.27
C GLY A 395 28.01 3.60 2.60
N LEU A 396 28.57 4.53 3.37
CA LEU A 396 29.11 5.79 2.86
C LEU A 396 30.60 5.63 2.57
N GLN A 397 31.06 6.29 1.52
CA GLN A 397 32.49 6.41 1.25
C GLN A 397 33.07 7.56 2.06
N HIS A 398 34.13 7.30 2.82
CA HIS A 398 34.87 8.31 3.58
C HIS A 398 36.33 7.86 3.73
N ASP A 399 37.27 8.69 3.29
CA ASP A 399 38.72 8.40 3.33
C ASP A 399 39.12 7.03 2.76
N GLY A 400 38.52 6.66 1.63
CA GLY A 400 38.77 5.37 0.96
C GLY A 400 38.18 4.15 1.68
N LYS A 401 37.42 4.35 2.75
CA LYS A 401 36.73 3.30 3.51
C LYS A 401 35.22 3.40 3.32
N VAL A 402 34.57 2.24 3.49
CA VAL A 402 33.11 2.15 3.58
C VAL A 402 32.72 2.20 5.05
N LEU A 403 31.89 3.17 5.43
CA LEU A 403 31.38 3.34 6.79
C LEU A 403 29.87 3.05 6.87
N TYR A 404 29.49 2.40 7.95
CA TYR A 404 28.12 2.27 8.43
C TYR A 404 28.00 2.90 9.83
N TYR A 405 26.81 3.34 10.20
CA TYR A 405 26.59 4.11 11.41
C TYR A 405 25.56 3.45 12.30
N ASP A 406 25.83 3.37 13.61
CA ASP A 406 24.76 3.09 14.56
C ASP A 406 23.92 4.35 14.82
N GLY A 407 22.86 4.21 15.63
CA GLY A 407 21.95 5.32 15.91
C GLY A 407 22.59 6.51 16.63
N ASP A 408 23.73 6.30 17.29
CA ASP A 408 24.48 7.37 17.98
C ASP A 408 25.51 8.01 17.04
N GLY A 409 25.55 7.57 15.78
CA GLY A 409 26.41 8.08 14.73
C GLY A 409 27.86 7.63 14.84
N LYS A 410 28.10 6.55 15.60
CA LYS A 410 29.42 5.91 15.63
C LYS A 410 29.66 5.15 14.32
N PRO A 411 30.81 5.36 13.66
CA PRO A 411 31.14 4.67 12.41
C PRO A 411 31.67 3.25 12.67
N TYR A 412 31.41 2.37 11.70
CA TYR A 412 31.89 0.98 11.61
C TYR A 412 32.38 0.71 10.19
N THR A 413 33.62 0.25 10.06
CA THR A 413 34.16 -0.24 8.79
C THR A 413 33.68 -1.66 8.48
N LEU A 414 34.03 -2.20 7.31
CA LEU A 414 33.77 -3.59 6.98
C LEU A 414 34.52 -4.56 7.91
N GLU A 415 35.74 -4.22 8.32
CA GLU A 415 36.54 -4.97 9.29
C GLU A 415 35.90 -4.95 10.68
N ASP A 416 35.43 -3.78 11.13
CA ASP A 416 34.69 -3.66 12.38
C ASP A 416 33.45 -4.55 12.36
N ILE A 417 32.65 -4.46 11.29
CA ILE A 417 31.46 -5.30 11.10
C ILE A 417 31.82 -6.78 11.12
N ALA A 418 32.87 -7.20 10.41
CA ALA A 418 33.29 -8.61 10.39
C ALA A 418 33.68 -9.11 11.80
N SER A 419 34.33 -8.25 12.60
CA SER A 419 34.76 -8.56 13.97
C SER A 419 33.62 -8.63 15.00
N LEU A 420 32.44 -8.07 14.70
CA LEU A 420 31.30 -8.12 15.61
C LEU A 420 30.89 -9.56 15.90
N LYS A 421 30.71 -9.90 17.18
CA LYS A 421 30.22 -11.22 17.60
C LYS A 421 28.71 -11.34 17.35
N GLY A 422 28.24 -12.57 17.16
CA GLY A 422 26.82 -12.90 17.02
C GLY A 422 26.32 -12.95 15.57
N LYS A 423 25.01 -13.20 15.42
CA LYS A 423 24.35 -13.28 14.11
C LYS A 423 24.31 -11.89 13.46
N LYS A 424 24.45 -11.84 12.13
CA LYS A 424 24.37 -10.60 11.35
C LYS A 424 23.42 -10.76 10.17
N LEU A 425 22.52 -9.80 9.96
CA LEU A 425 21.57 -9.76 8.86
C LEU A 425 21.83 -8.49 8.03
N ALA A 426 22.09 -8.65 6.73
CA ALA A 426 22.14 -7.53 5.80
C ALA A 426 20.90 -7.51 4.87
N VAL A 427 20.36 -6.33 4.61
CA VAL A 427 19.15 -6.15 3.79
C VAL A 427 19.38 -5.16 2.65
N GLY A 428 19.06 -5.61 1.44
CA GLY A 428 19.04 -4.83 0.20
C GLY A 428 20.12 -5.27 -0.79
N THR A 429 19.87 -5.14 -2.09
CA THR A 429 20.90 -5.47 -3.10
C THR A 429 22.17 -4.64 -2.94
N CYS A 430 22.06 -3.41 -2.42
CA CYS A 430 23.23 -2.57 -2.16
C CYS A 430 24.13 -3.07 -1.00
N THR A 431 23.69 -4.06 -0.22
CA THR A 431 24.51 -4.71 0.80
C THR A 431 25.31 -5.91 0.30
N ASP A 432 25.34 -6.17 -1.01
CA ASP A 432 25.98 -7.37 -1.60
C ASP A 432 27.42 -7.63 -1.14
N LYS A 433 28.21 -6.57 -0.95
CA LYS A 433 29.60 -6.67 -0.43
C LYS A 433 29.69 -7.29 0.96
N LEU A 434 28.59 -7.30 1.72
CA LEU A 434 28.52 -7.87 3.06
C LEU A 434 28.23 -9.38 3.05
N LYS A 435 27.89 -9.99 1.89
CA LYS A 435 27.50 -11.41 1.79
C LYS A 435 28.48 -12.38 2.45
N ASN A 436 29.78 -12.09 2.38
CA ASN A 436 30.82 -12.94 2.95
C ASN A 436 31.09 -12.71 4.44
N ILE A 437 30.50 -11.67 5.05
CA ILE A 437 30.72 -11.32 6.47
C ILE A 437 29.46 -11.44 7.33
N VAL A 438 28.28 -11.61 6.72
CA VAL A 438 27.00 -11.73 7.42
C VAL A 438 26.46 -13.16 7.48
N THR A 439 25.60 -13.44 8.45
CA THR A 439 24.95 -14.76 8.61
C THR A 439 23.82 -14.97 7.60
N ARG A 440 23.11 -13.89 7.26
CA ARG A 440 21.98 -13.88 6.33
C ARG A 440 22.00 -12.59 5.50
N HIS A 441 21.56 -12.70 4.25
CA HIS A 441 21.45 -11.58 3.32
C HIS A 441 20.08 -11.61 2.63
N ILE A 442 19.43 -10.46 2.48
CA ILE A 442 18.20 -10.30 1.70
C ILE A 442 18.49 -9.45 0.49
N ASP A 443 18.24 -9.99 -0.71
CA ASP A 443 18.35 -9.21 -1.95
C ASP A 443 17.08 -8.37 -2.19
N GLY A 444 17.28 -7.19 -2.81
CA GLY A 444 16.22 -6.37 -3.40
C GLY A 444 16.04 -4.98 -2.80
N CYS A 445 15.81 -3.98 -3.66
CA CYS A 445 15.49 -2.61 -3.23
C CYS A 445 14.07 -2.50 -2.62
N MET A 446 13.17 -3.33 -3.15
CA MET A 446 11.97 -3.80 -2.47
C MET A 446 12.08 -5.32 -2.44
N PRO A 447 12.57 -5.92 -1.33
CA PRO A 447 12.62 -7.36 -1.19
C PRO A 447 11.19 -7.91 -1.18
N PHE A 448 11.06 -9.22 -1.36
CA PHE A 448 9.75 -9.85 -1.21
C PHE A 448 9.20 -9.48 0.18
N PRO A 449 7.95 -8.97 0.31
CA PRO A 449 7.50 -8.33 1.55
C PRO A 449 7.66 -9.19 2.81
N ASN A 450 7.51 -10.51 2.68
CA ASN A 450 7.63 -11.43 3.81
C ASN A 450 9.08 -11.82 4.15
N SER A 451 10.07 -11.56 3.29
CA SER A 451 11.45 -12.01 3.50
C SER A 451 12.10 -11.43 4.77
N PRO A 452 12.07 -10.11 5.04
CA PRO A 452 12.60 -9.59 6.29
C PRO A 452 11.84 -10.10 7.50
N HIS A 453 10.51 -10.25 7.40
CA HIS A 453 9.70 -10.80 8.48
C HIS A 453 10.15 -12.22 8.87
N MET A 454 10.28 -13.10 7.88
CA MET A 454 10.72 -14.48 8.13
C MET A 454 12.17 -14.55 8.64
N LEU A 455 13.08 -13.74 8.09
CA LEU A 455 14.46 -13.73 8.59
C LEU A 455 14.57 -13.13 9.99
N VAL A 456 13.79 -12.12 10.37
CA VAL A 456 13.77 -11.62 11.75
C VAL A 456 13.34 -12.73 12.72
N HIS A 457 12.36 -13.56 12.36
CA HIS A 457 12.01 -14.75 13.14
C HIS A 457 13.17 -15.74 13.27
N GLN A 458 13.85 -16.07 12.16
CA GLN A 458 15.04 -16.96 12.19
C GLN A 458 16.18 -16.38 13.03
N MET A 459 16.40 -15.07 12.95
CA MET A 459 17.46 -14.38 13.70
C MET A 459 17.15 -14.40 15.20
N THR A 460 15.88 -14.28 15.57
CA THR A 460 15.40 -14.27 16.96
C THR A 460 15.05 -15.65 17.51
N ASN A 461 15.10 -16.71 16.70
CA ASN A 461 14.63 -18.06 17.03
C ASN A 461 13.16 -18.10 17.48
N THR A 462 12.31 -17.31 16.84
CA THR A 462 10.86 -17.26 17.08
C THR A 462 10.10 -17.79 15.87
N PHE A 463 8.78 -17.94 15.98
CA PHE A 463 7.92 -18.44 14.89
C PHE A 463 6.77 -17.47 14.62
N CYS A 464 6.52 -17.17 13.35
CA CYS A 464 5.47 -16.27 12.88
C CYS A 464 4.08 -16.75 13.32
N LYS A 465 3.38 -15.98 14.16
CA LYS A 465 2.04 -16.39 14.66
C LYS A 465 0.99 -16.47 13.56
N VAL A 466 1.14 -15.68 12.50
CA VAL A 466 0.27 -15.74 11.31
C VAL A 466 0.36 -17.11 10.61
N MET A 467 1.49 -17.81 10.76
CA MET A 467 1.72 -19.14 10.20
C MET A 467 1.31 -20.28 11.15
N THR A 468 0.61 -19.99 12.25
CA THR A 468 0.12 -20.99 13.20
C THR A 468 -1.38 -21.27 12.99
N PRO A 469 -1.91 -22.39 13.52
CA PRO A 469 -3.35 -22.66 13.52
C PRO A 469 -4.21 -21.61 14.24
N LYS A 470 -3.61 -20.67 14.99
CA LYS A 470 -4.33 -19.52 15.57
C LYS A 470 -4.84 -18.55 14.50
N ASN A 471 -4.22 -18.54 13.32
CA ASN A 471 -4.74 -17.83 12.16
C ASN A 471 -5.85 -18.68 11.52
N HIS A 472 -7.10 -18.29 11.72
CA HIS A 472 -8.26 -19.00 11.17
C HIS A 472 -8.29 -19.00 9.64
N TYR A 473 -7.56 -18.08 9.01
CA TYR A 473 -7.46 -17.96 7.55
C TYR A 473 -6.24 -18.65 6.96
N LEU A 474 -5.38 -19.30 7.76
CA LEU A 474 -4.15 -19.91 7.25
C LEU A 474 -4.44 -20.93 6.14
N ILE A 475 -5.21 -21.98 6.43
CA ILE A 475 -5.52 -23.01 5.42
C ILE A 475 -6.26 -22.43 4.20
N PRO A 476 -7.33 -21.62 4.37
CA PRO A 476 -7.96 -20.91 3.25
C PRO A 476 -6.98 -20.08 2.42
N ALA A 477 -6.08 -19.34 3.05
CA ALA A 477 -5.06 -18.53 2.37
C ALA A 477 -4.09 -19.37 1.56
N LEU A 478 -3.66 -20.53 2.07
CA LEU A 478 -2.80 -21.43 1.32
C LEU A 478 -3.50 -21.96 0.06
N LEU A 479 -4.75 -22.43 0.21
CA LEU A 479 -5.54 -22.94 -0.91
C LEU A 479 -5.83 -21.85 -1.95
N ASP A 480 -6.24 -20.66 -1.50
CA ASP A 480 -6.52 -19.53 -2.38
C ASP A 480 -5.25 -19.03 -3.08
N THR A 481 -4.07 -19.12 -2.44
CA THR A 481 -2.78 -18.81 -3.08
C THR A 481 -2.50 -19.74 -4.26
N PHE A 482 -2.71 -21.06 -4.09
CA PHE A 482 -2.58 -22.01 -5.19
C PHE A 482 -3.62 -21.76 -6.29
N ALA A 483 -4.87 -21.47 -5.93
CA ALA A 483 -5.93 -21.18 -6.89
C ALA A 483 -5.64 -19.92 -7.72
N VAL A 484 -5.15 -18.84 -7.08
CA VAL A 484 -4.74 -17.61 -7.77
C VAL A 484 -3.61 -17.89 -8.75
N CYS A 485 -2.62 -18.71 -8.38
CA CYS A 485 -1.56 -19.11 -9.30
C CYS A 485 -2.06 -19.87 -10.52
N GLU A 486 -2.90 -20.90 -10.32
CA GLU A 486 -3.44 -21.65 -11.46
C GLU A 486 -4.29 -20.75 -12.36
N GLY A 487 -5.05 -19.83 -11.76
CA GLY A 487 -5.79 -18.80 -12.49
C GLY A 487 -4.88 -17.89 -13.33
N ARG A 488 -3.79 -17.39 -12.74
CA ARG A 488 -2.76 -16.61 -13.43
C ARG A 488 -2.13 -17.40 -14.59
N LYS A 489 -1.73 -18.64 -14.35
CA LYS A 489 -1.18 -19.53 -15.40
C LYS A 489 -2.20 -19.84 -16.50
N LYS A 490 -3.49 -19.97 -16.17
CA LYS A 490 -4.54 -20.14 -17.18
C LYS A 490 -4.58 -18.96 -18.15
N ASN A 491 -4.54 -17.73 -17.65
CA ASN A 491 -4.51 -16.53 -18.50
C ASN A 491 -3.21 -16.41 -19.32
N LEU A 492 -2.06 -16.76 -18.73
CA LEU A 492 -0.80 -16.82 -19.49
C LEU A 492 -0.87 -17.81 -20.66
N ARG A 493 -1.50 -18.98 -20.46
CA ARG A 493 -1.65 -20.01 -21.50
C ARG A 493 -2.58 -19.60 -22.65
N THR A 494 -3.38 -18.55 -22.50
CA THR A 494 -4.18 -17.97 -23.60
C THR A 494 -3.42 -16.89 -24.38
N GLY A 495 -2.10 -16.80 -24.23
CA GLY A 495 -1.27 -15.80 -24.91
C GLY A 495 -1.32 -14.40 -24.29
N ARG A 496 -2.09 -14.20 -23.21
CA ARG A 496 -2.28 -12.89 -22.59
C ARG A 496 -1.34 -12.69 -21.41
N ARG A 497 -0.74 -11.51 -21.34
CA ARG A 497 0.11 -11.10 -20.22
C ARG A 497 -0.75 -10.64 -19.04
N ILE A 498 -0.28 -10.90 -17.82
CA ILE A 498 -0.96 -10.54 -16.55
C ILE A 498 -0.11 -9.61 -15.67
N ASP A 499 1.18 -9.46 -15.99
CA ASP A 499 2.14 -8.65 -15.25
C ASP A 499 3.41 -8.43 -16.10
N ILE A 500 4.26 -7.51 -15.65
CA ILE A 500 5.63 -7.36 -16.12
C ILE A 500 6.55 -8.45 -15.53
N PRO A 501 7.71 -8.72 -16.16
CA PRO A 501 8.76 -9.51 -15.51
C PRO A 501 9.21 -8.89 -14.19
N LEU A 502 9.42 -9.73 -13.17
CA LEU A 502 9.93 -9.30 -11.87
C LEU A 502 11.41 -8.88 -11.99
N ALA A 503 11.73 -7.70 -11.45
CA ALA A 503 13.10 -7.22 -11.37
C ALA A 503 13.29 -6.40 -10.08
N HIS A 504 14.35 -6.69 -9.34
CA HIS A 504 14.68 -6.02 -8.08
C HIS A 504 15.81 -4.99 -8.26
N ALA A 505 15.68 -4.13 -9.27
CA ALA A 505 16.67 -3.12 -9.61
C ALA A 505 16.22 -1.72 -9.19
N ASP A 506 17.17 -0.90 -8.74
CA ASP A 506 16.98 0.53 -8.59
C ASP A 506 17.45 1.27 -9.84
N ARG A 507 16.58 1.30 -10.85
CA ARG A 507 16.81 2.02 -12.11
C ARG A 507 15.49 2.52 -12.67
N LEU A 508 15.55 3.56 -13.49
CA LEU A 508 14.42 3.93 -14.33
C LEU A 508 14.36 2.98 -15.54
N TYR A 509 13.16 2.62 -15.96
CA TYR A 509 12.95 1.75 -17.10
C TYR A 509 12.67 2.62 -18.32
N GLU A 510 13.47 2.44 -19.36
CA GLU A 510 13.31 3.18 -20.61
C GLU A 510 12.17 2.61 -21.44
N THR A 511 11.52 3.50 -22.17
CA THR A 511 10.56 3.17 -23.23
C THR A 511 11.22 3.42 -24.58
N ARG A 512 10.55 3.05 -25.69
CA ARG A 512 10.97 3.54 -27.00
C ARG A 512 10.99 5.07 -27.04
N GLU A 513 11.73 5.61 -28.00
CA GLU A 513 11.66 7.04 -28.29
C GLU A 513 10.24 7.44 -28.72
N LEU A 514 9.81 8.59 -28.21
CA LEU A 514 8.52 9.20 -28.52
C LEU A 514 8.71 10.36 -29.48
N SER A 515 7.85 10.45 -30.48
CA SER A 515 7.77 11.62 -31.37
C SER A 515 7.40 12.89 -30.59
N THR A 516 7.62 14.07 -31.19
CA THR A 516 7.24 15.34 -30.57
C THR A 516 5.75 15.41 -30.25
N ALA A 517 4.88 14.87 -31.12
CA ALA A 517 3.44 14.82 -30.88
C ALA A 517 3.07 13.88 -29.72
N GLU A 518 3.73 12.72 -29.61
CA GLU A 518 3.49 11.76 -28.53
C GLU A 518 3.87 12.31 -27.16
N LYS A 519 4.90 13.17 -27.07
CA LYS A 519 5.33 13.79 -25.81
C LYS A 519 4.28 14.70 -25.16
N GLU A 520 3.34 15.22 -25.96
CA GLU A 520 2.26 16.08 -25.48
C GLU A 520 1.05 15.30 -24.94
N LEU A 521 0.97 14.00 -25.22
CA LEU A 521 -0.12 13.13 -24.76
C LEU A 521 0.06 12.77 -23.27
N ASP A 522 -1.06 12.58 -22.58
CA ASP A 522 -1.02 12.08 -21.20
C ASP A 522 -0.66 10.58 -21.16
N PHE A 523 -1.14 9.82 -22.14
CA PHE A 523 -0.83 8.40 -22.29
C PHE A 523 -0.97 7.93 -23.74
N ILE A 524 -0.35 6.78 -24.03
CA ILE A 524 -0.40 6.08 -25.31
C ILE A 524 -0.75 4.63 -25.04
N PHE A 525 -1.86 4.14 -25.58
CA PHE A 525 -2.18 2.71 -25.51
C PHE A 525 -1.25 1.93 -26.45
N GLU A 526 -0.43 1.05 -25.88
CA GLU A 526 0.53 0.25 -26.63
C GLU A 526 0.49 -1.19 -26.10
N PRO A 527 -0.47 -2.03 -26.53
CA PRO A 527 -0.64 -3.37 -25.97
C PRO A 527 0.62 -4.22 -26.14
N TYR A 528 0.80 -5.20 -25.24
CA TYR A 528 1.84 -6.20 -25.45
C TYR A 528 1.51 -7.08 -26.65
N PRO A 529 2.52 -7.58 -27.37
CA PRO A 529 2.31 -8.67 -28.30
C PRO A 529 1.83 -9.92 -27.54
N GLU A 530 1.18 -10.82 -28.28
CA GLU A 530 0.80 -12.12 -27.74
C GLU A 530 2.04 -12.90 -27.31
N LEU A 531 1.93 -13.62 -26.18
CA LEU A 531 3.04 -14.38 -25.62
C LEU A 531 3.43 -15.55 -26.53
N SER A 532 4.72 -15.68 -26.81
CA SER A 532 5.27 -16.87 -27.45
C SER A 532 5.18 -18.10 -26.52
N LYS A 533 5.23 -19.31 -27.10
CA LYS A 533 5.27 -20.57 -26.31
C LYS A 533 6.43 -20.60 -25.31
N ALA A 534 7.57 -19.97 -25.63
CA ALA A 534 8.73 -19.89 -24.74
C ALA A 534 8.46 -18.98 -23.53
N GLU A 535 7.88 -17.80 -23.76
CA GLU A 535 7.50 -16.88 -22.69
C GLU A 535 6.42 -17.47 -21.78
N ILE A 536 5.41 -18.13 -22.34
CA ILE A 536 4.36 -18.80 -21.55
C ILE A 536 4.98 -19.81 -20.59
N ARG A 537 5.92 -20.66 -21.08
CA ARG A 537 6.63 -21.62 -20.24
C ARG A 537 7.44 -20.93 -19.14
N SER A 538 8.18 -19.87 -19.47
CA SER A 538 8.98 -19.12 -18.50
C SER A 538 8.12 -18.49 -17.41
N LEU A 539 7.07 -17.75 -17.81
CA LEU A 539 6.18 -17.04 -16.88
C LEU A 539 5.39 -18.02 -16.00
N CYS A 540 4.93 -19.15 -16.54
CA CYS A 540 4.31 -20.19 -15.72
C CYS A 540 5.29 -20.78 -14.69
N ALA A 541 6.58 -20.91 -15.04
CA ALA A 541 7.60 -21.34 -14.09
C ALA A 541 7.89 -20.27 -13.02
N ASP A 542 7.84 -18.98 -13.37
CA ASP A 542 7.95 -17.87 -12.43
C ASP A 542 6.81 -17.84 -11.40
N GLU A 543 5.58 -18.13 -11.83
CA GLU A 543 4.44 -18.26 -10.91
C GLU A 543 4.66 -19.40 -9.90
N ASN A 544 5.14 -20.55 -10.35
CA ASN A 544 5.47 -21.67 -9.45
C ASN A 544 6.59 -21.30 -8.46
N ARG A 545 7.66 -20.65 -8.94
CA ARG A 545 8.78 -20.20 -8.09
C ARG A 545 8.31 -19.20 -7.03
N SER A 546 7.45 -18.27 -7.40
CA SER A 546 6.94 -17.23 -6.50
C SER A 546 6.15 -17.82 -5.32
N ILE A 547 5.41 -18.92 -5.56
CA ILE A 547 4.68 -19.62 -4.51
C ILE A 547 5.61 -20.42 -3.64
N LEU A 548 6.57 -21.15 -4.22
CA LEU A 548 7.56 -21.89 -3.44
C LEU A 548 8.30 -20.96 -2.47
N ALA A 549 8.66 -19.75 -2.91
CA ALA A 549 9.27 -18.72 -2.06
C ALA A 549 8.37 -18.22 -0.92
N THR A 550 7.05 -18.42 -1.02
CA THR A 550 6.11 -18.10 0.07
C THR A 550 6.13 -19.19 1.17
N PHE A 551 6.41 -20.44 0.80
CA PHE A 551 6.42 -21.59 1.72
C PHE A 551 7.81 -21.96 2.25
N LEU A 552 8.86 -21.65 1.48
CA LEU A 552 10.24 -22.01 1.76
C LEU A 552 11.13 -20.77 1.54
N PRO A 553 11.13 -19.81 2.47
CA PRO A 553 11.85 -18.53 2.34
C PRO A 553 13.36 -18.63 2.52
#